data_AF-A0ABD1M0A6-F1
#
_entry.id   AF-A0ABD1M0A6-F1
#
_cell.length_a   1.000
_cell.length_b   1.000
_cell.length_c   1.000
_cell.angle_alpha   90.00
_cell.angle_beta   90.00
_cell.angle_gamma   90.00
#
_symmetry.space_group_name_H-M   'P 1'
#
loop_
_entity.id
_entity.type
_entity.pdbx_description
1 polymer ?
#
loop_
_entity_poly.entity_id
_entity_poly.type
_entity_poly.pdbx_seq_one_letter_code
_entity_poly.pdbx_strand_id
1 'polypeptide(L)'
;MIFSRGNTALSVILLLLGIFSSSVVAQSVGVCYGRNGNNLPTDQASVDLYKSNRIGKLRLYDPNEGALAALKGSNIEVILGVPNDQLQSLTNAAAATNWVNKAQFLQPTCKTKSRSQPAIDTTLLGKSYPPKDGVFSNDASSYISPIINFLKQNGAPLLANVYPYFAYVNNQKDIGLDYALFTKQGNNEVGYQNLFDALLDSLYASLEKVGASNMKIVVAESGWPSEGGTGASVQNAQTYYSKLISHAKGGTPKRPNGPIETYLFAMFDENQKRGAETERHFGLFKPDKTPKYQLSFA
;
A
#
# COMPACT_ATOMS: atom_id res chain seq x y z
N MET A 1 57.84 52.71 -32.53
CA MET A 1 56.72 52.82 -31.57
C MET A 1 56.41 51.39 -31.11
N ILE A 2 57.01 50.88 -30.02
CA ILE A 2 56.52 50.86 -28.61
C ILE A 2 55.01 50.47 -28.57
N PHE A 3 54.47 49.39 -27.97
CA PHE A 3 54.67 48.57 -26.74
C PHE A 3 54.18 47.11 -27.01
N SER A 4 54.87 46.03 -26.58
CA SER A 4 54.74 45.24 -25.32
C SER A 4 53.54 44.28 -25.15
N ARG A 5 53.89 42.98 -25.13
CA ARG A 5 53.44 41.81 -24.33
C ARG A 5 51.97 41.67 -23.84
N GLY A 6 51.40 40.49 -24.11
CA GLY A 6 50.32 39.87 -23.33
C GLY A 6 50.19 38.38 -23.68
N ASN A 7 50.61 37.51 -22.76
CA ASN A 7 50.73 36.07 -22.91
C ASN A 7 49.43 35.34 -22.48
N THR A 8 49.35 34.04 -22.79
CA THR A 8 48.59 32.95 -22.13
C THR A 8 47.20 32.51 -22.61
N ALA A 9 47.23 31.32 -23.21
CA ALA A 9 46.50 30.09 -22.86
C ALA A 9 44.98 30.00 -23.11
N LEU A 10 44.64 29.11 -24.05
CA LEU A 10 43.33 28.49 -24.23
C LEU A 10 42.85 27.87 -22.91
N SER A 11 41.70 28.32 -22.41
CA SER A 11 40.88 27.55 -21.47
C SER A 11 39.67 26.99 -22.20
N VAL A 12 39.76 25.71 -22.57
CA VAL A 12 38.60 24.89 -22.98
C VAL A 12 37.82 24.54 -21.72
N ILE A 13 36.73 25.26 -21.46
CA ILE A 13 35.79 24.91 -20.40
C ILE A 13 34.92 23.76 -20.93
N LEU A 14 35.29 22.54 -20.54
CA LEU A 14 34.48 21.34 -20.73
C LEU A 14 33.33 21.40 -19.72
N LEU A 15 32.15 21.83 -20.16
CA LEU A 15 30.93 21.81 -19.36
C LEU A 15 30.47 20.34 -19.24
N LEU A 16 30.92 19.66 -18.18
CA LEU A 16 30.33 18.39 -17.74
C LEU A 16 28.89 18.65 -17.28
N LEU A 17 27.95 18.64 -18.22
CA LEU A 17 26.54 18.39 -17.95
C LEU A 17 26.43 16.97 -17.40
N GLY A 18 26.67 16.84 -16.09
CA GLY A 18 26.26 15.68 -15.32
C GLY A 18 24.74 15.62 -15.40
N ILE A 19 24.24 14.85 -16.36
CA ILE A 19 22.87 14.37 -16.39
C ILE A 19 22.74 13.45 -15.17
N PHE A 20 22.47 14.03 -14.00
CA PHE A 20 21.79 13.30 -12.94
C PHE A 20 20.35 13.12 -13.41
N SER A 21 20.16 12.18 -14.34
CA SER A 21 18.89 11.47 -14.41
C SER A 21 18.79 10.68 -13.12
N SER A 22 18.34 11.32 -12.04
CA SER A 22 17.72 10.58 -10.95
C SER A 22 16.52 9.90 -11.61
N SER A 23 16.72 8.65 -12.03
CA SER A 23 15.64 7.76 -12.41
C SER A 23 14.73 7.72 -11.20
N VAL A 24 13.66 8.51 -11.22
CA VAL A 24 12.63 8.48 -10.18
C VAL A 24 11.89 7.17 -10.45
N VAL A 25 12.45 6.06 -9.97
CA VAL A 25 11.70 4.81 -9.89
C VAL A 25 10.51 5.16 -9.02
N ALA A 26 9.32 5.25 -9.63
CA ALA A 26 8.10 5.52 -8.90
C ALA A 26 7.99 4.46 -7.81
N GLN A 27 8.08 4.89 -6.56
CA GLN A 27 8.13 3.97 -5.44
C GLN A 27 6.80 3.23 -5.36
N SER A 28 6.81 1.92 -5.62
CA SER A 28 5.59 1.10 -5.65
C SER A 28 5.06 0.81 -4.26
N VAL A 29 5.87 1.03 -3.22
CA VAL A 29 5.55 0.70 -1.83
C VAL A 29 5.32 1.95 -0.99
N GLY A 30 4.19 1.98 -0.29
CA GLY A 30 3.88 2.91 0.79
C GLY A 30 3.73 2.20 2.14
N VAL A 31 3.43 2.98 3.18
CA VAL A 31 3.16 2.45 4.52
C VAL A 31 1.88 3.08 5.07
N CYS A 32 1.09 2.28 5.78
CA CYS A 32 -0.12 2.73 6.44
C CYS A 32 0.23 3.45 7.75
N TYR A 33 -0.34 4.63 7.97
CA TYR A 33 -0.17 5.38 9.21
C TYR A 33 -1.38 5.16 10.13
N GLY A 34 -1.34 4.03 10.83
CA GLY A 34 -2.25 3.72 11.94
C GLY A 34 -1.92 4.56 13.18
N ARG A 35 -2.96 4.97 13.91
CA ARG A 35 -2.85 5.92 15.03
C ARG A 35 -3.63 5.49 16.27
N ASN A 36 -4.03 4.22 16.35
CA ASN A 36 -4.71 3.66 17.53
C ASN A 36 -3.69 3.28 18.61
N GLY A 37 -2.98 4.27 19.14
CA GLY A 37 -2.06 4.07 20.25
C GLY A 37 -1.86 5.34 21.08
N ASN A 38 -1.64 5.18 22.38
CA ASN A 38 -1.45 6.31 23.31
C ASN A 38 0.02 6.64 23.59
N ASN A 39 0.95 5.95 22.92
CA ASN A 39 2.40 6.08 23.08
C ASN A 39 3.12 6.38 21.76
N LEU A 40 2.37 6.77 20.71
CA LEU A 40 2.89 7.04 19.38
C LEU A 40 3.62 8.39 19.31
N PRO A 41 4.57 8.58 18.38
CA PRO A 41 5.15 9.89 18.10
C PRO A 41 4.11 10.92 17.64
N THR A 42 4.48 12.20 17.68
CA THR A 42 3.68 13.26 17.06
C THR A 42 3.59 13.07 15.54
N ASP A 43 2.52 13.57 14.91
CA ASP A 43 2.34 13.48 13.46
C ASP A 43 3.56 14.02 12.68
N GLN A 44 4.15 15.13 13.13
CA GLN A 44 5.37 15.68 12.52
C GLN A 44 6.55 14.72 12.62
N ALA A 45 6.80 14.16 13.81
CA ALA A 45 7.89 13.19 14.00
C ALA A 45 7.67 11.91 13.20
N SER A 46 6.42 11.48 13.03
CA SER A 46 6.06 10.36 12.17
C SER A 46 6.34 10.69 10.70
N VAL A 47 5.89 11.83 10.18
CA VAL A 47 6.18 12.26 8.79
C VAL A 47 7.68 12.40 8.53
N ASP A 48 8.44 12.93 9.49
CA ASP A 48 9.90 12.99 9.39
C ASP A 48 10.53 11.59 9.31
N LEU A 49 9.96 10.60 10.01
CA LEU A 49 10.38 9.20 9.91
C LEU A 49 10.05 8.59 8.55
N TYR A 50 8.90 8.90 7.94
CA TYR A 50 8.61 8.53 6.55
C TYR A 50 9.68 9.08 5.60
N LYS A 51 10.02 10.37 5.73
CA LYS A 51 11.03 11.03 4.89
C LYS A 51 12.43 10.44 5.08
N SER A 52 12.86 10.20 6.31
CA SER A 52 14.20 9.66 6.60
C SER A 52 14.37 8.23 6.08
N ASN A 53 13.29 7.45 6.03
CA ASN A 53 13.26 6.11 5.46
C ASN A 53 12.92 6.08 3.96
N ARG A 54 12.82 7.26 3.32
CA ARG A 54 12.46 7.41 1.90
C ARG A 54 11.15 6.71 1.55
N ILE A 55 10.14 6.79 2.40
CA ILE A 55 8.81 6.25 2.13
C ILE A 55 7.97 7.38 1.51
N GLY A 56 7.82 7.34 0.18
CA GLY A 56 7.12 8.38 -0.57
C GLY A 56 5.59 8.28 -0.60
N LYS A 57 5.00 7.27 0.04
CA LYS A 57 3.55 6.99 0.00
C LYS A 57 3.00 6.63 1.37
N LEU A 58 1.87 7.22 1.73
CA LEU A 58 1.23 7.05 3.04
C LEU A 58 -0.28 6.81 2.89
N ARG A 59 -0.83 5.91 3.71
CA ARG A 59 -2.30 5.76 3.86
C ARG A 59 -2.76 6.26 5.23
N LEU A 60 -3.71 7.18 5.24
CA LEU A 60 -4.48 7.62 6.42
C LEU A 60 -5.85 6.94 6.42
N TYR A 61 -6.39 6.71 7.61
CA TYR A 61 -7.71 6.08 7.81
C TYR A 61 -8.84 7.10 8.01
N ASP A 62 -8.48 8.33 8.35
CA ASP A 62 -9.37 9.44 8.65
C ASP A 62 -8.69 10.78 8.28
N PRO A 63 -9.47 11.85 8.01
CA PRO A 63 -8.92 13.15 7.62
C PRO A 63 -8.38 13.92 8.82
N ASN A 64 -7.33 13.41 9.44
CA ASN A 64 -6.77 14.02 10.63
C ASN A 64 -6.01 15.30 10.33
N GLU A 65 -6.40 16.39 10.98
CA GLU A 65 -5.82 17.71 10.76
C GLU A 65 -4.32 17.79 11.09
N GLY A 66 -3.87 17.14 12.17
CA GLY A 66 -2.47 17.11 12.58
C GLY A 66 -1.58 16.39 11.57
N ALA A 67 -1.98 15.19 11.14
CA ALA A 67 -1.30 14.43 10.10
C ALA A 67 -1.27 15.18 8.76
N LEU A 68 -2.42 15.73 8.34
CA LEU A 68 -2.52 16.49 7.09
C LEU A 68 -1.69 17.77 7.13
N ALA A 69 -1.60 18.44 8.27
CA ALA A 69 -0.73 19.59 8.47
C ALA A 69 0.76 19.21 8.37
N ALA A 70 1.18 18.12 9.02
CA ALA A 70 2.55 17.61 8.96
C ALA A 70 2.96 17.16 7.55
N LEU A 71 2.01 16.68 6.74
CA LEU A 71 2.23 16.25 5.36
C LEU A 71 2.41 17.40 4.36
N LYS A 72 2.04 18.65 4.72
CA LYS A 72 2.19 19.82 3.83
C LYS A 72 3.65 20.00 3.41
N GLY A 73 3.90 20.00 2.10
CA GLY A 73 5.24 20.18 1.54
C GLY A 73 6.19 18.98 1.70
N SER A 74 5.70 17.82 2.17
CA SER A 74 6.51 16.60 2.34
C SER A 74 6.82 15.86 1.03
N ASN A 75 6.06 16.12 -0.04
CA ASN A 75 6.01 15.36 -1.29
C ASN A 75 5.60 13.87 -1.13
N ILE A 76 5.04 13.49 0.01
CA ILE A 76 4.47 12.16 0.22
C ILE A 76 3.09 12.09 -0.46
N GLU A 77 2.86 11.05 -1.28
CA GLU A 77 1.54 10.74 -1.84
C GLU A 77 0.63 10.15 -0.76
N VAL A 78 -0.64 10.56 -0.73
CA VAL A 78 -1.55 10.22 0.37
C VAL A 78 -2.80 9.51 -0.16
N ILE A 79 -3.06 8.31 0.36
CA ILE A 79 -4.38 7.69 0.31
C ILE A 79 -5.11 8.07 1.59
N LEU A 80 -6.27 8.71 1.44
CA LEU A 80 -7.16 9.02 2.53
C LEU A 80 -8.35 8.07 2.50
N GLY A 81 -8.40 7.13 3.44
CA GLY A 81 -9.48 6.16 3.56
C GLY A 81 -10.82 6.82 3.86
N VAL A 82 -11.90 6.16 3.41
CA VAL A 82 -13.24 6.39 3.94
C VAL A 82 -13.39 5.58 5.22
N PRO A 83 -13.78 6.17 6.36
CA PRO A 83 -14.15 5.42 7.55
C PRO A 83 -15.29 4.42 7.29
N ASN A 84 -15.20 3.23 7.88
CA ASN A 84 -16.14 2.12 7.61
C ASN A 84 -17.61 2.47 7.93
N ASP A 85 -17.84 3.26 8.97
CA ASP A 85 -19.17 3.76 9.39
C ASP A 85 -19.81 4.71 8.37
N GLN A 86 -19.01 5.26 7.45
CA GLN A 86 -19.52 6.11 6.37
C GLN A 86 -19.82 5.33 5.09
N LEU A 87 -19.32 4.09 4.93
CA LEU A 87 -19.48 3.32 3.69
C LEU A 87 -20.94 3.12 3.27
N GLN A 88 -21.83 2.84 4.22
CA GLN A 88 -23.26 2.68 3.93
C GLN A 88 -23.87 3.99 3.42
N SER A 89 -23.49 5.12 4.02
CA SER A 89 -23.99 6.44 3.58
C SER A 89 -23.50 6.79 2.17
N LEU A 90 -22.32 6.31 1.77
CA LEU A 90 -21.78 6.53 0.42
C LEU A 90 -22.50 5.74 -0.68
N THR A 91 -23.43 4.84 -0.33
CA THR A 91 -24.32 4.22 -1.34
C THR A 91 -25.26 5.25 -1.97
N ASN A 92 -25.44 6.41 -1.34
CA ASN A 92 -26.14 7.56 -1.89
C ASN A 92 -25.19 8.48 -2.68
N ALA A 93 -25.50 8.74 -3.95
CA ALA A 93 -24.65 9.53 -4.84
C ALA A 93 -24.37 10.97 -4.35
N ALA A 94 -25.34 11.62 -3.69
CA ALA A 94 -25.16 12.97 -3.15
C ALA A 94 -24.26 12.96 -1.91
N ALA A 95 -24.43 11.98 -1.02
CA ALA A 95 -23.55 11.79 0.13
C ALA A 95 -22.11 11.46 -0.31
N ALA A 96 -21.95 10.61 -1.33
CA ALA A 96 -20.66 10.31 -1.95
C ALA A 96 -20.00 11.56 -2.54
N THR A 97 -20.75 12.38 -3.28
CA THR A 97 -20.26 13.65 -3.85
C THR A 97 -19.83 14.63 -2.76
N ASN A 98 -20.63 14.78 -1.69
CA ASN A 98 -20.31 15.65 -0.57
C ASN A 98 -19.07 15.18 0.19
N TRP A 99 -18.93 13.87 0.39
CA TRP A 99 -17.75 13.28 1.04
C TRP A 99 -16.49 13.54 0.21
N VAL A 100 -16.55 13.31 -1.11
CA VAL A 100 -15.44 13.60 -2.03
C VAL A 100 -15.07 15.08 -1.98
N ASN A 101 -16.04 15.99 -2.05
CA ASN A 101 -15.78 17.43 -2.00
C ASN A 101 -15.12 17.85 -0.67
N LYS A 102 -15.57 17.30 0.46
CA LYS A 102 -14.99 17.55 1.78
C LYS A 102 -13.59 16.96 1.90
N ALA A 103 -13.38 15.73 1.44
CA ALA A 103 -12.08 15.08 1.44
C ALA A 103 -11.09 15.83 0.55
N GLN A 104 -11.51 16.29 -0.61
CA GLN A 104 -10.71 17.10 -1.54
C GLN A 104 -10.37 18.49 -0.97
N PHE A 105 -11.25 19.08 -0.17
CA PHE A 105 -10.99 20.36 0.52
C PHE A 105 -10.00 20.21 1.68
N LEU A 106 -10.02 19.06 2.37
CA LEU A 106 -9.10 18.75 3.48
C LEU A 106 -7.76 18.23 3.01
N GLN A 107 -7.65 17.78 1.75
CA GLN A 107 -6.37 17.44 1.19
C GLN A 107 -5.52 18.73 1.13
N PRO A 108 -4.34 18.75 1.78
CA PRO A 108 -3.44 19.87 1.62
C PRO A 108 -3.19 20.06 0.13
N THR A 109 -2.95 21.30 -0.30
CA THR A 109 -2.50 21.69 -1.64
C THR A 109 -1.11 21.10 -1.96
N CYS A 110 -0.85 19.86 -1.58
CA CYS A 110 0.25 19.06 -2.03
C CYS A 110 0.07 18.85 -3.54
N LYS A 111 1.13 19.09 -4.29
CA LYS A 111 1.23 18.70 -5.70
C LYS A 111 1.22 17.16 -5.88
N THR A 112 0.79 16.39 -4.87
CA THR A 112 0.88 14.93 -4.79
C THR A 112 -0.45 14.30 -5.17
N LYS A 113 -0.39 13.13 -5.81
CA LYS A 113 -1.58 12.34 -6.16
C LYS A 113 -2.27 11.89 -4.87
N SER A 114 -3.42 12.48 -4.57
CA SER A 114 -4.25 12.13 -3.43
C SER A 114 -5.46 11.31 -3.89
N ARG A 115 -5.78 10.24 -3.15
CA ARG A 115 -6.94 9.38 -3.45
C ARG A 115 -7.82 9.23 -2.23
N SER A 116 -9.12 9.40 -2.43
CA SER A 116 -10.13 9.26 -1.39
C SER A 116 -11.18 8.26 -1.85
N GLN A 117 -11.05 7.00 -1.41
CA GLN A 117 -11.92 5.90 -1.83
C GLN A 117 -11.94 4.77 -0.78
N PRO A 118 -13.00 3.95 -0.72
CA PRO A 118 -13.09 2.84 0.23
C PRO A 118 -12.12 1.71 -0.15
N ALA A 119 -11.57 1.03 0.86
CA ALA A 119 -10.81 -0.19 0.69
C ALA A 119 -11.67 -1.40 1.04
N ILE A 120 -11.64 -2.43 0.20
CA ILE A 120 -12.31 -3.70 0.47
C ILE A 120 -11.34 -4.72 1.07
N ASP A 121 -11.88 -5.79 1.63
CA ASP A 121 -11.08 -6.92 2.11
C ASP A 121 -11.31 -8.16 1.23
N THR A 122 -10.31 -9.04 1.13
CA THR A 122 -10.43 -10.32 0.41
C THR A 122 -11.54 -11.25 0.94
N THR A 123 -12.02 -11.04 2.17
CA THR A 123 -13.20 -11.72 2.76
C THR A 123 -14.50 -11.46 2.01
N LEU A 124 -14.56 -10.44 1.14
CA LEU A 124 -15.71 -10.23 0.26
C LEU A 124 -15.79 -11.25 -0.89
N LEU A 125 -14.75 -12.06 -1.10
CA LEU A 125 -14.76 -13.13 -2.08
C LEU A 125 -15.56 -14.33 -1.57
N GLY A 126 -16.39 -14.91 -2.45
CA GLY A 126 -17.07 -16.18 -2.19
C GLY A 126 -16.16 -17.36 -2.53
N LYS A 127 -16.01 -17.65 -3.82
CA LYS A 127 -15.01 -18.62 -4.29
C LYS A 127 -13.74 -17.87 -4.63
N SER A 128 -12.60 -18.34 -4.11
CA SER A 128 -11.29 -17.72 -4.34
C SER A 128 -10.19 -18.67 -4.81
N TYR A 129 -10.43 -20.00 -4.78
CA TYR A 129 -9.52 -21.03 -5.29
C TYR A 129 -10.22 -21.93 -6.34
N PRO A 130 -9.56 -22.23 -7.48
CA PRO A 130 -8.34 -21.58 -7.98
C PRO A 130 -8.58 -20.08 -8.26
N PRO A 131 -7.54 -19.22 -8.31
CA PRO A 131 -7.70 -17.77 -8.47
C PRO A 131 -8.55 -17.34 -9.68
N LYS A 132 -8.46 -18.04 -10.82
CA LYS A 132 -9.30 -17.79 -12.00
C LYS A 132 -10.81 -17.89 -11.74
N ASP A 133 -11.20 -18.64 -10.72
CA ASP A 133 -12.60 -18.84 -10.34
C ASP A 133 -13.09 -17.78 -9.34
N GLY A 134 -12.24 -16.82 -8.96
CA GLY A 134 -12.56 -15.69 -8.09
C GLY A 134 -13.91 -15.04 -8.40
N VAL A 135 -14.80 -14.95 -7.42
CA VAL A 135 -16.06 -14.21 -7.48
C VAL A 135 -16.33 -13.49 -6.17
N PHE A 136 -16.98 -12.33 -6.23
CA PHE A 136 -17.57 -11.73 -5.02
C PHE A 136 -18.66 -12.65 -4.45
N SER A 137 -18.78 -12.69 -3.13
CA SER A 137 -19.85 -13.45 -2.46
C SER A 137 -21.22 -12.89 -2.83
N ASN A 138 -22.27 -13.69 -2.68
CA ASN A 138 -23.64 -13.23 -2.94
C ASN A 138 -24.00 -12.05 -2.03
N ASP A 139 -23.59 -12.10 -0.76
CA ASP A 139 -23.82 -11.05 0.22
C ASP A 139 -23.11 -9.74 -0.17
N ALA A 140 -21.89 -9.83 -0.70
CA ALA A 140 -21.11 -8.67 -1.12
C ALA A 140 -21.57 -8.07 -2.45
N SER A 141 -22.01 -8.92 -3.38
CA SER A 141 -22.26 -8.56 -4.78
C SER A 141 -23.24 -7.39 -4.94
N SER A 142 -24.26 -7.30 -4.08
CA SER A 142 -25.32 -6.29 -4.13
C SER A 142 -24.81 -4.85 -3.92
N TYR A 143 -23.85 -4.65 -3.01
CA TYR A 143 -23.31 -3.31 -2.71
C TYR A 143 -21.95 -3.06 -3.36
N ILE A 144 -21.15 -4.09 -3.64
CA ILE A 144 -19.83 -3.88 -4.25
C ILE A 144 -19.93 -3.55 -5.74
N SER A 145 -20.92 -4.10 -6.45
CA SER A 145 -21.07 -3.87 -7.90
C SER A 145 -21.34 -2.38 -8.24
N PRO A 146 -22.25 -1.67 -7.54
CA PRO A 146 -22.40 -0.22 -7.72
C PRO A 146 -21.12 0.58 -7.45
N ILE A 147 -20.35 0.22 -6.41
CA ILE A 147 -19.08 0.89 -6.07
C ILE A 147 -18.04 0.69 -7.18
N ILE A 148 -17.88 -0.55 -7.65
CA ILE A 148 -17.00 -0.90 -8.77
C ILE A 148 -17.38 -0.14 -10.03
N ASN A 149 -18.68 -0.04 -10.33
CA ASN A 149 -19.17 0.71 -11.48
C ASN A 149 -18.85 2.20 -11.36
N PHE A 150 -19.04 2.79 -10.18
CA PHE A 150 -18.67 4.18 -9.92
C PHE A 150 -17.16 4.40 -10.11
N LEU A 151 -16.31 3.55 -9.53
CA LEU A 151 -14.84 3.65 -9.70
C LEU A 151 -14.43 3.51 -11.16
N LYS A 152 -15.02 2.54 -11.88
CA LYS A 152 -14.78 2.31 -13.31
C LYS A 152 -15.15 3.54 -14.15
N GLN A 153 -16.32 4.15 -13.91
CA GLN A 153 -16.76 5.35 -14.64
C GLN A 153 -15.85 6.56 -14.43
N ASN A 154 -15.20 6.63 -13.26
CA ASN A 154 -14.29 7.72 -12.90
C ASN A 154 -12.81 7.37 -13.14
N GLY A 155 -12.50 6.22 -13.76
CA GLY A 155 -11.13 5.79 -14.02
C GLY A 155 -10.28 5.54 -12.76
N ALA A 156 -10.93 5.31 -11.61
CA ALA A 156 -10.28 5.09 -10.33
C ALA A 156 -9.92 3.61 -10.11
N PRO A 157 -8.81 3.31 -9.41
CA PRO A 157 -8.47 1.94 -9.05
C PRO A 157 -9.28 1.47 -7.83
N LEU A 158 -9.44 0.16 -7.67
CA LEU A 158 -9.98 -0.42 -6.44
C LEU A 158 -8.88 -0.50 -5.37
N LEU A 159 -9.17 -0.08 -4.13
CA LEU A 159 -8.31 -0.37 -2.98
C LEU A 159 -8.71 -1.71 -2.37
N ALA A 160 -7.73 -2.57 -2.11
CA ALA A 160 -7.95 -3.84 -1.44
C ALA A 160 -6.91 -4.11 -0.34
N ASN A 161 -7.39 -4.54 0.81
CA ASN A 161 -6.60 -5.11 1.89
C ASN A 161 -6.35 -6.59 1.56
N VAL A 162 -5.08 -6.99 1.43
CA VAL A 162 -4.68 -8.33 1.01
C VAL A 162 -3.73 -8.91 2.05
N TYR A 163 -4.20 -9.90 2.81
CA TYR A 163 -3.46 -10.47 3.94
C TYR A 163 -3.28 -11.99 3.82
N PRO A 164 -2.17 -12.46 3.24
CA PRO A 164 -1.74 -13.85 3.30
C PRO A 164 -1.69 -14.41 4.72
N TYR A 165 -1.35 -13.59 5.72
CA TYR A 165 -1.31 -13.99 7.13
C TYR A 165 -2.64 -14.59 7.62
N PHE A 166 -3.76 -13.87 7.42
CA PHE A 166 -5.06 -14.33 7.90
C PHE A 166 -5.55 -15.56 7.14
N ALA A 167 -5.31 -15.62 5.82
CA ALA A 167 -5.61 -16.81 5.03
C ALA A 167 -4.83 -18.03 5.55
N TYR A 168 -3.54 -17.87 5.85
CA TYR A 168 -2.71 -18.92 6.45
C TYR A 168 -3.23 -19.38 7.81
N VAL A 169 -3.46 -18.46 8.76
CA VAL A 169 -3.91 -18.80 10.11
C VAL A 169 -5.26 -19.54 10.09
N ASN A 170 -6.15 -19.15 9.17
CA ASN A 170 -7.48 -19.76 9.06
C ASN A 170 -7.48 -21.10 8.31
N ASN A 171 -6.44 -21.44 7.55
CA ASN A 171 -6.35 -22.72 6.84
C ASN A 171 -4.91 -23.25 6.72
N GLN A 172 -4.28 -23.55 7.86
CA GLN A 172 -2.92 -24.09 7.90
C GLN A 172 -2.78 -25.51 7.30
N LYS A 173 -3.91 -26.21 7.10
CA LYS A 173 -3.93 -27.54 6.51
C LYS A 173 -3.58 -27.49 5.02
N ASP A 174 -4.17 -26.53 4.30
CA ASP A 174 -3.99 -26.41 2.85
C ASP A 174 -3.01 -25.28 2.47
N ILE A 175 -2.78 -24.32 3.37
CA ILE A 175 -1.89 -23.18 3.14
C ILE A 175 -0.61 -23.37 3.96
N GLY A 176 0.47 -23.73 3.26
CA GLY A 176 1.81 -23.77 3.84
C GLY A 176 2.33 -22.38 4.21
N LEU A 177 3.12 -22.30 5.28
CA LEU A 177 3.74 -21.05 5.73
C LEU A 177 4.69 -20.47 4.67
N ASP A 178 5.42 -21.35 3.96
CA ASP A 178 6.34 -20.97 2.88
C ASP A 178 5.61 -20.29 1.70
N TYR A 179 4.40 -20.76 1.39
CA TYR A 179 3.54 -20.17 0.37
C TYR A 179 3.03 -18.78 0.77
N ALA A 180 2.70 -18.59 2.06
CA ALA A 180 2.26 -17.31 2.60
C ALA A 180 3.41 -16.28 2.77
N LEU A 181 4.65 -16.75 2.97
CA LEU A 181 5.84 -15.93 3.18
C LEU A 181 6.70 -15.67 1.92
N PHE A 182 6.21 -16.03 0.72
CA PHE A 182 6.98 -15.94 -0.54
C PHE A 182 8.27 -16.76 -0.57
N THR A 183 8.38 -17.81 0.24
CA THR A 183 9.59 -18.66 0.31
C THR A 183 9.43 -20.03 -0.35
N LYS A 184 8.21 -20.38 -0.77
CA LYS A 184 7.92 -21.58 -1.55
C LYS A 184 8.77 -21.62 -2.83
N GLN A 185 9.33 -22.79 -3.12
CA GLN A 185 10.04 -23.05 -4.37
C GLN A 185 9.07 -23.63 -5.41
N GLY A 186 9.03 -23.02 -6.59
CA GLY A 186 8.16 -23.42 -7.70
C GLY A 186 6.68 -23.06 -7.49
N ASN A 187 5.93 -23.17 -8.58
CA ASN A 187 4.49 -22.91 -8.58
C ASN A 187 3.72 -24.10 -7.98
N ASN A 188 2.59 -23.82 -7.34
CA ASN A 188 1.59 -24.85 -7.07
C ASN A 188 0.91 -25.34 -8.37
N GLU A 189 0.04 -26.34 -8.23
CA GLU A 189 -0.74 -26.94 -9.33
C GLU A 189 -1.60 -25.94 -10.13
N VAL A 190 -1.89 -24.76 -9.58
CA VAL A 190 -2.69 -23.71 -10.23
C VAL A 190 -1.84 -22.54 -10.72
N GLY A 191 -0.51 -22.66 -10.70
CA GLY A 191 0.42 -21.71 -11.32
C GLY A 191 0.91 -20.58 -10.43
N TYR A 192 0.72 -20.64 -9.11
CA TYR A 192 1.08 -19.58 -8.16
C TYR A 192 2.21 -20.02 -7.22
N GLN A 193 3.26 -19.22 -7.12
CA GLN A 193 4.39 -19.46 -6.21
C GLN A 193 4.13 -18.90 -4.80
N ASN A 194 3.29 -17.88 -4.67
CA ASN A 194 2.99 -17.25 -3.39
C ASN A 194 1.49 -16.96 -3.24
N LEU A 195 1.03 -16.92 -1.99
CA LEU A 195 -0.38 -16.71 -1.66
C LEU A 195 -0.88 -15.30 -1.99
N PHE A 196 0.01 -14.30 -1.90
CA PHE A 196 -0.34 -12.91 -2.21
C PHE A 196 -0.85 -12.75 -3.64
N ASP A 197 -0.13 -13.31 -4.61
CA ASP A 197 -0.53 -13.29 -6.02
C ASP A 197 -1.84 -14.04 -6.25
N ALA A 198 -2.03 -15.18 -5.58
CA ALA A 198 -3.25 -15.94 -5.70
C ALA A 198 -4.47 -15.18 -5.17
N LEU A 199 -4.34 -14.50 -4.04
CA LEU A 199 -5.40 -13.65 -3.47
C LEU A 199 -5.70 -12.45 -4.38
N LEU A 200 -4.65 -11.76 -4.85
CA LEU A 200 -4.79 -10.59 -5.70
C LEU A 200 -5.41 -10.94 -7.07
N ASP A 201 -4.99 -12.05 -7.68
CA ASP A 201 -5.55 -12.50 -8.96
C ASP A 201 -6.98 -13.02 -8.83
N SER A 202 -7.37 -13.52 -7.66
CA SER A 202 -8.75 -13.86 -7.34
C SER A 202 -9.65 -12.61 -7.31
N LEU A 203 -9.16 -11.49 -6.77
CA LEU A 203 -9.83 -10.20 -6.87
C LEU A 203 -9.93 -9.72 -8.33
N TYR A 204 -8.84 -9.80 -9.10
CA TYR A 204 -8.87 -9.44 -10.53
C TYR A 204 -9.86 -10.31 -11.33
N ALA A 205 -9.93 -11.61 -11.07
CA ALA A 205 -10.90 -12.50 -11.70
C ALA A 205 -12.35 -12.12 -11.33
N SER A 206 -12.59 -11.70 -10.09
CA SER A 206 -13.88 -11.22 -9.63
C SER A 206 -14.30 -9.92 -10.33
N LEU A 207 -13.36 -8.98 -10.49
CA LEU A 207 -13.57 -7.73 -11.22
C LEU A 207 -13.94 -7.95 -12.69
N GLU A 208 -13.29 -8.91 -13.35
CA GLU A 208 -13.63 -9.27 -14.73
C GLU A 208 -15.08 -9.74 -14.86
N LYS A 209 -15.56 -10.55 -13.91
CA LYS A 209 -16.93 -11.10 -13.92
C LYS A 209 -18.01 -10.07 -13.64
N VAL A 210 -17.68 -8.95 -12.99
CA VAL A 210 -18.58 -7.80 -12.83
C VAL A 210 -18.34 -6.71 -13.88
N GLY A 211 -17.65 -7.03 -14.97
CA GLY A 211 -17.49 -6.15 -16.12
C GLY A 211 -16.43 -5.05 -15.95
N ALA A 212 -15.49 -5.21 -15.02
CA ALA A 212 -14.45 -4.23 -14.72
C ALA A 212 -13.02 -4.75 -14.99
N SER A 213 -12.83 -5.46 -16.11
CA SER A 213 -11.57 -6.10 -16.50
C SER A 213 -10.33 -5.20 -16.51
N ASN A 214 -10.51 -3.92 -16.85
CA ASN A 214 -9.44 -2.94 -16.97
C ASN A 214 -9.14 -2.18 -15.66
N MET A 215 -9.91 -2.43 -14.60
CA MET A 215 -9.71 -1.75 -13.32
C MET A 215 -8.43 -2.26 -12.67
N LYS A 216 -7.56 -1.33 -12.25
CA LYS A 216 -6.36 -1.63 -11.47
C LYS A 216 -6.73 -1.83 -10.00
N ILE A 217 -6.00 -2.70 -9.31
CA ILE A 217 -6.05 -2.82 -7.86
C ILE A 217 -4.82 -2.15 -7.26
N VAL A 218 -5.03 -1.37 -6.21
CA VAL A 218 -4.00 -0.89 -5.29
C VAL A 218 -4.14 -1.71 -4.02
N VAL A 219 -3.06 -2.38 -3.61
CA VAL A 219 -3.04 -3.12 -2.35
C VAL A 219 -2.89 -2.10 -1.23
N ALA A 220 -4.02 -1.77 -0.62
CA ALA A 220 -4.16 -0.67 0.32
C ALA A 220 -3.66 -1.03 1.71
N GLU A 221 -3.55 -2.32 2.01
CA GLU A 221 -2.92 -2.88 3.20
C GLU A 221 -2.40 -4.28 2.90
N SER A 222 -1.23 -4.58 3.45
CA SER A 222 -0.75 -5.95 3.60
C SER A 222 0.30 -6.00 4.70
N GLY A 223 0.28 -7.03 5.55
CA GLY A 223 1.24 -7.13 6.64
C GLY A 223 1.27 -8.48 7.33
N TRP A 224 2.20 -8.61 8.27
CA TRP A 224 2.43 -9.79 9.07
C TRP A 224 2.82 -9.38 10.50
N PRO A 225 2.11 -9.86 11.54
CA PRO A 225 2.38 -9.45 12.91
C PRO A 225 3.68 -10.10 13.44
N SER A 226 4.42 -9.37 14.27
CA SER A 226 5.63 -9.92 14.91
C SER A 226 5.36 -10.81 16.11
N GLU A 227 4.18 -10.71 16.75
CA GLU A 227 3.87 -11.39 18.00
C GLU A 227 2.35 -11.65 18.12
N GLY A 228 1.95 -12.39 19.17
CA GLY A 228 0.55 -12.47 19.59
C GLY A 228 -0.29 -13.59 18.96
N GLY A 229 0.26 -14.40 18.06
CA GLY A 229 -0.52 -15.45 17.42
C GLY A 229 0.29 -16.46 16.61
N THR A 230 -0.41 -17.46 16.07
CA THR A 230 0.18 -18.50 15.25
C THR A 230 0.90 -17.91 14.04
N GLY A 231 2.15 -18.34 13.80
CA GLY A 231 2.98 -17.83 12.72
C GLY A 231 3.48 -16.39 12.89
N ALA A 232 3.06 -15.68 13.94
CA ALA A 232 3.55 -14.34 14.25
C ALA A 232 4.92 -14.44 14.93
N SER A 233 5.94 -13.88 14.28
CA SER A 233 7.30 -13.78 14.81
C SER A 233 8.02 -12.62 14.13
N VAL A 234 9.03 -12.04 14.80
CA VAL A 234 9.89 -11.01 14.19
C VAL A 234 10.53 -11.52 12.89
N GLN A 235 10.95 -12.78 12.87
CA GLN A 235 11.59 -13.41 11.71
C GLN A 235 10.62 -13.57 10.53
N ASN A 236 9.40 -14.05 10.79
CA ASN A 236 8.39 -14.22 9.74
C ASN A 236 7.92 -12.88 9.21
N ALA A 237 7.70 -11.90 10.10
CA ALA A 237 7.31 -10.55 9.69
C ALA A 237 8.41 -9.87 8.85
N GLN A 238 9.68 -9.94 9.27
CA GLN A 238 10.79 -9.43 8.46
C GLN A 238 10.84 -10.10 7.08
N THR A 239 10.67 -11.42 7.03
CA THR A 239 10.65 -12.19 5.77
C THR A 239 9.52 -11.71 4.88
N TYR A 240 8.30 -11.62 5.43
CA TYR A 240 7.12 -11.16 4.70
C TYR A 240 7.31 -9.77 4.11
N TYR A 241 7.66 -8.78 4.93
CA TYR A 241 7.84 -7.39 4.47
C TYR A 241 8.97 -7.28 3.44
N SER A 242 10.12 -7.91 3.68
CA SER A 242 11.25 -7.85 2.75
C SER A 242 10.89 -8.44 1.39
N LYS A 243 10.19 -9.59 1.38
CA LYS A 243 9.75 -10.25 0.14
C LYS A 243 8.66 -9.47 -0.56
N LEU A 244 7.67 -8.95 0.18
CA LEU A 244 6.61 -8.14 -0.39
C LEU A 244 7.15 -6.85 -1.03
N ILE A 245 8.08 -6.15 -0.38
CA ILE A 245 8.71 -4.95 -0.95
C ILE A 245 9.41 -5.28 -2.28
N SER A 246 10.16 -6.38 -2.33
CA SER A 246 10.84 -6.81 -3.56
C SER A 246 9.84 -7.23 -4.63
N HIS A 247 8.78 -7.96 -4.25
CA HIS A 247 7.76 -8.50 -5.15
C HIS A 247 6.89 -7.42 -5.78
N ALA A 248 6.50 -6.39 -5.00
CA ALA A 248 5.68 -5.27 -5.45
C ALA A 248 6.32 -4.43 -6.57
N LYS A 249 7.60 -4.63 -6.89
CA LYS A 249 8.28 -4.04 -8.06
C LYS A 249 7.87 -4.72 -9.37
N GLY A 250 7.40 -5.98 -9.31
CA GLY A 250 6.83 -6.75 -10.41
C GLY A 250 5.30 -6.80 -10.37
N GLY A 251 4.73 -7.77 -11.09
CA GLY A 251 3.29 -8.02 -11.19
C GLY A 251 2.90 -9.44 -10.74
N THR A 252 1.66 -9.82 -11.03
CA THR A 252 1.11 -11.15 -10.75
C THR A 252 1.04 -12.01 -12.02
N PRO A 253 0.80 -13.33 -11.94
CA PRO A 253 0.54 -14.16 -13.13
C PRO A 253 -0.55 -13.60 -14.06
N LYS A 254 -1.66 -13.07 -13.52
CA LYS A 254 -2.77 -12.51 -14.32
C LYS A 254 -2.53 -11.06 -14.78
N ARG A 255 -1.66 -10.32 -14.08
CA ARG A 255 -1.27 -8.93 -14.39
C ARG A 255 0.25 -8.78 -14.28
N PRO A 256 1.02 -9.35 -15.23
CA PRO A 256 2.48 -9.45 -15.12
C PRO A 256 3.21 -8.12 -15.38
N ASN A 257 2.54 -7.19 -16.05
CA ASN A 257 3.18 -5.98 -16.59
C ASN A 257 3.07 -4.80 -15.63
N GLY A 258 4.08 -4.65 -14.78
CA GLY A 258 4.31 -3.45 -13.99
C GLY A 258 4.10 -3.64 -12.49
N PRO A 259 4.54 -2.65 -11.71
CA PRO A 259 4.56 -2.73 -10.26
C PRO A 259 3.14 -2.78 -9.67
N ILE A 260 3.00 -3.46 -8.54
CA ILE A 260 1.80 -3.48 -7.72
C ILE A 260 1.94 -2.36 -6.68
N GLU A 261 1.14 -1.31 -6.82
CA GLU A 261 1.08 -0.26 -5.79
C GLU A 261 0.59 -0.88 -4.47
N THR A 262 1.44 -0.91 -3.45
CA THR A 262 1.25 -1.70 -2.23
C THR A 262 1.56 -0.88 -0.98
N TYR A 263 0.70 -0.92 0.03
CA TYR A 263 0.90 -0.23 1.30
C TYR A 263 1.08 -1.25 2.42
N LEU A 264 2.24 -1.20 3.08
CA LEU A 264 2.54 -2.09 4.20
C LEU A 264 1.73 -1.65 5.43
N PHE A 265 1.09 -2.60 6.10
CA PHE A 265 0.39 -2.37 7.36
C PHE A 265 1.24 -2.86 8.52
N ALA A 266 1.76 -2.02 9.42
CA ALA A 266 1.62 -0.55 9.49
C ALA A 266 2.90 0.12 10.02
N MET A 267 2.94 1.46 10.07
CA MET A 267 4.13 2.19 10.51
C MET A 267 4.54 1.85 11.95
N PHE A 268 3.59 1.77 12.88
CA PHE A 268 3.84 1.54 14.30
C PHE A 268 2.98 0.41 14.86
N ASP A 269 3.45 -0.19 15.96
CA ASP A 269 2.62 -1.02 16.82
C ASP A 269 1.55 -0.15 17.50
N GLU A 270 0.29 -0.53 17.36
CA GLU A 270 -0.87 0.26 17.79
C GLU A 270 -1.49 -0.35 19.07
N ASN A 271 -1.00 0.09 20.24
CA ASN A 271 -1.30 -0.56 21.53
C ASN A 271 -2.76 -0.46 22.01
N GLN A 272 -3.59 0.37 21.38
CA GLN A 272 -5.02 0.50 21.71
C GLN A 272 -5.93 -0.29 20.76
N LYS A 273 -5.38 -1.04 19.80
CA LYS A 273 -6.19 -1.91 18.95
C LYS A 273 -6.87 -3.02 19.76
N ARG A 274 -8.18 -3.16 19.53
CA ARG A 274 -9.04 -4.20 20.12
C ARG A 274 -8.95 -5.48 19.28
N GLY A 275 -9.43 -6.59 19.84
CA GLY A 275 -9.46 -7.89 19.16
C GLY A 275 -8.25 -8.76 19.50
N ALA A 276 -7.82 -9.57 18.54
CA ALA A 276 -6.70 -10.51 18.70
C ALA A 276 -5.42 -9.80 19.14
N GLU A 277 -4.54 -10.49 19.87
CA GLU A 277 -3.26 -9.91 20.31
C GLU A 277 -2.41 -9.43 19.13
N THR A 278 -2.42 -10.17 18.02
CA THR A 278 -1.70 -9.84 16.79
C THR A 278 -1.96 -8.42 16.28
N GLU A 279 -3.15 -7.88 16.50
CA GLU A 279 -3.56 -6.53 16.06
C GLU A 279 -2.66 -5.42 16.62
N ARG A 280 -1.97 -5.67 17.74
CA ARG A 280 -1.06 -4.70 18.38
C ARG A 280 0.37 -4.78 17.87
N HIS A 281 0.69 -5.72 16.97
CA HIS A 281 2.07 -6.10 16.63
C HIS A 281 2.43 -6.05 15.14
N PHE A 282 1.67 -5.29 14.33
CA PHE A 282 1.91 -5.14 12.88
C PHE A 282 2.95 -4.06 12.52
N GLY A 283 3.42 -3.27 13.48
CA GLY A 283 4.31 -2.14 13.25
C GLY A 283 5.63 -2.53 12.59
N LEU A 284 6.09 -1.71 11.65
CA LEU A 284 7.46 -1.73 11.13
C LEU A 284 8.44 -1.08 12.11
N PHE A 285 7.95 -0.14 12.92
CA PHE A 285 8.68 0.55 13.97
C PHE A 285 7.97 0.39 15.31
N LYS A 286 8.74 0.41 16.39
CA LYS A 286 8.21 0.62 17.73
C LYS A 286 7.73 2.08 17.88
N PRO A 287 6.87 2.38 18.88
CA PRO A 287 6.44 3.75 19.14
C PRO A 287 7.58 4.73 19.47
N ASP A 288 8.73 4.23 19.95
CA ASP A 288 9.95 5.03 20.14
C ASP A 288 10.74 5.33 18.84
N LYS A 289 10.20 4.92 17.68
CA LYS A 289 10.76 5.03 16.32
C LYS A 289 11.91 4.07 16.03
N THR A 290 12.22 3.12 16.92
CA THR A 290 13.21 2.07 16.63
C THR A 290 12.65 1.11 15.57
N PRO A 291 13.39 0.81 14.50
CA PRO A 291 12.94 -0.17 13.50
C PRO A 291 12.87 -1.58 14.11
N LYS A 292 11.80 -2.31 13.81
CA LYS A 292 11.66 -3.73 14.18
C LYS A 292 12.37 -4.65 13.18
N TYR A 293 12.56 -4.17 11.95
CA TYR A 293 13.08 -4.94 10.83
C TYR A 293 14.09 -4.12 10.02
N GLN A 294 15.04 -4.78 9.39
CA GLN A 294 15.96 -4.15 8.45
C GLN A 294 15.35 -4.16 7.03
N LEU A 295 14.60 -3.12 6.69
CA LEU A 295 13.91 -2.99 5.40
C LEU A 295 14.53 -1.89 4.53
N SER A 296 14.57 -2.13 3.21
CA SER A 296 14.94 -1.12 2.22
C SER A 296 13.74 -0.81 1.35
N PHE A 297 13.22 0.42 1.44
CA PHE A 297 12.11 0.89 0.61
C PHE A 297 12.56 1.41 -0.76
N ALA A 298 13.87 1.61 -0.95
CA ALA A 298 14.48 2.09 -2.20
C ALA A 298 14.63 0.98 -3.27
#